data_AF-A0A382IPQ4-F1
#
_entry.id   AF-A0A382IPQ4-F1
#
_cell.length_a   1.000
_cell.length_b   1.000
_cell.length_c   1.000
_cell.angle_alpha   90.00
_cell.angle_beta   90.00
_cell.angle_gamma   90.00
#
_symmetry.space_group_name_H-M   'P 1'
#
loop_
_entity.id
_entity.type
_entity.pdbx_description
1 polymer ?
#
loop_
_entity_poly.entity_id
_entity_poly.type
_entity_poly.pdbx_seq_one_letter_code
_entity_poly.pdbx_strand_id
1 'polypeptide(L)'
;MTERQKYLFDLQGYVVVEDVVSDVACELGIEKITSNMQPMEKTPDGYEANGTWHAVASLFNFGRPFIDLIDHPKLIDVLSEIIGPMLRLESAYSFVRYKGCPPFEM
;
A
#
# COMPACT_ATOMS: atom_id res chain seq x y z
N MET A 1 15.18 9.86 6.40
CA MET A 1 15.24 8.64 7.25
C MET A 1 16.09 8.91 8.50
N THR A 2 15.77 8.37 9.68
CA THR A 2 16.64 8.45 10.87
C THR A 2 17.70 7.32 10.89
N GLU A 3 18.80 7.48 11.62
CA GLU A 3 19.82 6.42 11.79
C GLU A 3 19.25 5.10 12.31
N ARG A 4 18.30 5.17 13.27
CA ARG A 4 17.64 3.97 13.79
C ARG A 4 16.81 3.28 12.70
N GLN A 5 16.06 4.04 11.90
CA GLN A 5 15.30 3.48 10.79
C GLN A 5 16.22 2.82 9.77
N LYS A 6 17.34 3.47 9.44
CA LYS A 6 18.36 2.94 8.50
C LYS A 6 18.93 1.62 9.00
N TYR A 7 19.39 1.59 10.24
CA TYR A 7 19.89 0.38 10.88
C TYR A 7 18.87 -0.77 10.85
N LEU A 8 17.60 -0.50 11.20
CA LEU A 8 16.55 -1.51 11.17
C LEU A 8 16.32 -2.03 9.75
N PHE A 9 16.19 -1.13 8.77
CA PHE A 9 16.01 -1.50 7.37
C PHE A 9 17.16 -2.37 6.85
N ASP A 10 18.41 -2.00 7.13
CA ASP A 10 19.60 -2.75 6.71
C ASP A 10 19.64 -4.17 7.28
N LEU A 11 19.07 -4.39 8.47
CA LEU A 11 19.04 -5.71 9.11
C LEU A 11 17.87 -6.59 8.67
N GLN A 12 16.68 -6.02 8.47
CA GLN A 12 15.45 -6.80 8.31
C GLN A 12 14.78 -6.64 6.94
N GLY A 13 15.26 -5.72 6.10
CA GLY A 13 14.71 -5.44 4.77
C GLY A 13 13.40 -4.64 4.75
N TYR A 14 12.93 -4.17 5.92
CA TYR A 14 11.74 -3.30 6.01
C TYR A 14 11.87 -2.27 7.13
N VAL A 15 11.07 -1.21 7.06
CA VAL A 15 10.96 -0.20 8.11
C VAL A 15 9.51 0.26 8.26
N VAL A 16 9.06 0.43 9.50
CA VAL A 16 7.72 0.96 9.80
C VAL A 16 7.82 2.47 10.02
N VAL A 17 6.95 3.23 9.33
CA VAL A 17 6.79 4.67 9.52
C VAL A 17 5.40 4.89 10.10
N GLU A 18 5.36 5.27 11.38
CA GLU A 18 4.13 5.42 12.13
C GLU A 18 3.46 6.79 11.88
N ASP A 19 2.15 6.83 12.12
CA ASP A 19 1.33 8.05 12.07
C ASP A 19 1.44 8.82 10.75
N VAL A 20 1.49 8.10 9.62
CA VAL A 20 1.53 8.70 8.28
C VAL A 20 0.15 9.19 7.86
N VAL A 21 -0.90 8.43 8.18
CA VAL A 21 -2.27 8.69 7.76
C VAL A 21 -3.13 8.92 8.99
N SER A 22 -3.95 9.97 8.98
CA SER A 22 -4.90 10.22 10.07
C SER A 22 -6.09 9.26 10.01
N ASP A 23 -6.77 9.08 11.15
CA ASP A 23 -7.95 8.20 11.23
C ASP A 23 -9.02 8.59 10.19
N VAL A 24 -9.30 9.89 10.04
CA VAL A 24 -10.26 10.40 9.05
C VAL A 24 -9.85 10.05 7.61
N ALA A 25 -8.56 10.16 7.29
CA ALA A 25 -8.07 9.79 5.97
C ALA A 25 -8.12 8.27 5.76
N CYS A 26 -7.84 7.47 6.80
CA CYS A 26 -8.00 6.02 6.77
C CYS A 26 -9.46 5.62 6.49
N GLU A 27 -10.42 6.19 7.20
CA GLU A 27 -11.86 5.94 7.00
C GLU A 27 -12.29 6.24 5.57
N LEU A 28 -11.90 7.41 5.03
CA LEU A 28 -12.19 7.79 3.65
C LEU A 28 -11.55 6.84 2.63
N GLY A 29 -10.32 6.39 2.90
CA GLY A 29 -9.62 5.42 2.06
C GLY A 29 -10.35 4.08 2.03
N ILE A 30 -10.80 3.59 3.19
CA ILE A 30 -11.57 2.35 3.32
C ILE A 30 -12.90 2.47 2.56
N GLU A 31 -13.65 3.56 2.75
CA GLU A 31 -14.91 3.80 2.03
C GLU A 31 -14.71 3.75 0.51
N LYS A 32 -13.69 4.43 0.00
CA LYS A 32 -13.38 4.45 -1.44
C LYS A 32 -12.95 3.09 -1.97
N ILE A 33 -12.13 2.34 -1.22
CA ILE A 33 -11.72 1.00 -1.64
C ILE A 33 -12.94 0.08 -1.68
N THR A 34 -13.70 0.01 -0.60
CA THR A 34 -14.85 -0.89 -0.47
C THR A 34 -15.94 -0.59 -1.51
N SER A 35 -16.16 0.68 -1.86
CA SER A 35 -17.15 1.09 -2.86
C SER A 35 -16.75 0.77 -4.30
N ASN A 36 -15.45 0.56 -4.58
CA ASN A 36 -14.93 0.43 -5.95
C ASN A 36 -14.23 -0.91 -6.21
N MET A 37 -14.00 -1.73 -5.18
CA MET A 37 -13.29 -3.00 -5.30
C MET A 37 -14.01 -3.96 -6.24
N GLN A 38 -13.24 -4.66 -7.06
CA GLN A 38 -13.71 -5.71 -7.96
C GLN A 38 -13.16 -7.05 -7.49
N PRO A 39 -13.93 -8.15 -7.64
CA PRO A 39 -13.43 -9.47 -7.32
C PRO A 39 -12.22 -9.81 -8.21
N MET A 40 -11.25 -10.51 -7.63
CA MET A 40 -10.14 -11.08 -8.39
C MET A 40 -10.47 -12.54 -8.72
N GLU A 41 -10.10 -13.00 -9.92
CA GLU A 41 -10.18 -14.43 -10.27
C GLU A 41 -9.02 -15.21 -9.65
N LYS A 42 -7.81 -14.62 -9.71
CA LYS A 42 -6.59 -15.21 -9.17
C LYS A 42 -5.89 -14.27 -8.19
N THR A 43 -5.21 -14.84 -7.21
CA THR A 43 -4.26 -14.10 -6.36
C THR A 43 -3.04 -13.67 -7.18
N PRO A 44 -2.22 -12.73 -6.69
CA PRO A 44 -0.98 -12.36 -7.39
C PRO A 44 -0.03 -13.55 -7.60
N ASP A 45 -0.05 -14.53 -6.70
CA ASP A 45 0.76 -15.76 -6.78
C ASP A 45 0.14 -16.83 -7.70
N GLY A 46 -1.00 -16.52 -8.34
CA GLY A 46 -1.64 -17.36 -9.35
C GLY A 46 -2.65 -18.39 -8.82
N TYR A 47 -2.94 -18.41 -7.51
CA TYR A 47 -3.96 -19.28 -6.93
C TYR A 47 -5.38 -18.79 -7.23
N GLU A 48 -6.35 -19.69 -7.29
CA GLU A 48 -7.76 -19.32 -7.40
C GLU A 48 -8.20 -18.51 -6.18
N ALA A 49 -8.73 -17.31 -6.41
CA ALA A 49 -9.12 -16.39 -5.35
C ALA A 49 -10.36 -16.86 -4.56
N ASN A 50 -11.18 -17.74 -5.14
CA ASN A 50 -12.38 -18.33 -4.52
C ASN A 50 -13.33 -17.28 -3.90
N GLY A 51 -13.43 -16.09 -4.51
CA GLY A 51 -14.27 -14.99 -4.02
C GLY A 51 -13.76 -14.32 -2.73
N THR A 52 -12.55 -14.63 -2.28
CA THR A 52 -11.97 -14.09 -1.03
C THR A 52 -11.00 -12.93 -1.25
N TRP A 53 -10.77 -12.56 -2.51
CA TRP A 53 -9.90 -11.47 -2.90
C TRP A 53 -10.65 -10.46 -3.77
N HIS A 54 -10.47 -9.19 -3.42
CA HIS A 54 -10.90 -8.07 -4.23
C HIS A 54 -9.74 -7.07 -4.35
N ALA A 55 -9.75 -6.27 -5.41
CA ALA A 55 -8.76 -5.24 -5.62
C ALA A 55 -9.39 -3.98 -6.23
N VAL A 56 -8.74 -2.85 -5.97
CA VAL A 56 -8.92 -1.61 -6.72
C VAL A 56 -7.61 -1.29 -7.39
N ALA A 57 -7.60 -1.22 -8.71
CA ALA A 57 -6.46 -0.72 -9.48
C ALA A 57 -6.50 0.81 -9.56
N SER A 58 -5.33 1.43 -9.79
CA SER A 58 -5.21 2.87 -10.07
C SER A 58 -5.87 3.76 -9.01
N LEU A 59 -5.50 3.58 -7.74
CA LEU A 59 -6.11 4.27 -6.60
C LEU A 59 -6.14 5.81 -6.74
N PHE A 60 -5.20 6.39 -7.49
CA PHE A 60 -5.16 7.82 -7.78
C PHE A 60 -6.41 8.34 -8.51
N ASN A 61 -7.12 7.50 -9.26
CA ASN A 61 -8.37 7.88 -9.93
C ASN A 61 -9.50 8.20 -8.94
N PHE A 62 -9.37 7.78 -7.68
CA PHE A 62 -10.36 8.02 -6.64
C PHE A 62 -10.01 9.24 -5.77
N GLY A 63 -8.97 10.01 -6.12
CA GLY A 63 -8.61 11.26 -5.45
C GLY A 63 -8.12 11.04 -4.01
N ARG A 64 -8.47 11.95 -3.09
CA ARG A 64 -8.08 11.86 -1.68
C ARG A 64 -8.68 10.62 -0.99
N PRO A 65 -7.98 9.93 -0.08
CA PRO A 65 -6.67 10.32 0.46
C PRO A 65 -5.49 9.89 -0.41
N PHE A 66 -5.69 9.09 -1.46
CA PHE A 66 -4.60 8.43 -2.19
C PHE A 66 -3.61 9.40 -2.84
N ILE A 67 -4.09 10.51 -3.40
CA ILE A 67 -3.22 11.52 -4.00
C ILE A 67 -2.32 12.21 -2.98
N ASP A 68 -2.79 12.42 -1.75
CA ASP A 68 -2.03 13.09 -0.68
C ASP A 68 -0.92 12.17 -0.12
N LEU A 69 -0.94 10.86 -0.47
CA LEU A 69 0.09 9.90 -0.07
C LEU A 69 1.28 9.84 -1.03
N ILE A 70 1.13 10.32 -2.28
CA ILE A 70 2.14 10.16 -3.35
C ILE A 70 3.46 10.84 -2.96
N ASP A 71 3.37 12.05 -2.42
CA ASP A 71 4.49 12.90 -2.04
C ASP A 71 4.52 13.22 -0.54
N HIS A 72 3.90 12.36 0.27
CA HIS A 72 3.82 12.59 1.71
C HIS A 72 5.23 12.74 2.32
N PRO A 73 5.53 13.86 3.03
CA PRO A 73 6.90 14.21 3.39
C PRO A 73 7.58 13.15 4.27
N LYS A 74 6.85 12.53 5.21
CA LYS A 74 7.37 11.43 6.03
C LYS A 74 7.81 10.20 5.20
N LEU A 75 7.20 9.98 4.04
CA LEU A 75 7.50 8.85 3.17
C LEU A 75 8.59 9.20 2.16
N ILE A 76 8.55 10.39 1.55
CA ILE A 76 9.55 10.83 0.58
C ILE A 76 10.97 10.81 1.16
N ASP A 77 11.14 11.24 2.42
CA ASP A 77 12.44 11.20 3.11
C ASP A 77 12.98 9.78 3.37
N VAL A 78 12.11 8.78 3.42
CA VAL A 78 12.48 7.37 3.61
C VAL A 78 12.71 6.70 2.26
N LEU A 79 11.78 6.90 1.32
CA LEU A 79 11.86 6.34 -0.02
C LEU A 79 13.06 6.89 -0.80
N SER A 80 13.40 8.16 -0.64
CA SER A 80 14.57 8.75 -1.33
C SER A 80 15.90 8.18 -0.85
N GLU A 81 15.98 7.76 0.42
CA GLU A 81 17.18 7.10 0.96
C GLU A 81 17.29 5.65 0.47
N ILE A 82 16.16 4.92 0.39
CA ILE A 82 16.15 3.50 0.02
C ILE A 82 16.23 3.30 -1.51
N ILE A 83 15.46 4.07 -2.28
CA ILE A 83 15.33 3.92 -3.74
C ILE A 83 16.30 4.86 -4.46
N GLY A 84 16.42 6.09 -3.98
CA GLY A 84 17.22 7.16 -4.58
C GLY A 84 16.41 8.43 -4.87
N PRO A 85 17.09 9.54 -5.24
CA PRO A 85 16.48 10.86 -5.36
C PRO A 85 15.52 11.04 -6.56
N MET A 86 15.59 10.13 -7.54
CA MET A 86 14.71 10.15 -8.72
C MET A 86 13.65 9.05 -8.64
N LEU A 87 13.08 8.84 -7.45
CA LEU A 87 11.97 7.90 -7.26
C LEU A 87 10.76 8.28 -8.13
N ARG A 88 10.07 7.26 -8.62
CA ARG A 88 8.86 7.41 -9.44
C ARG A 88 7.82 6.42 -8.97
N LEU A 89 6.61 6.90 -8.73
CA LEU A 89 5.47 6.01 -8.52
C LEU A 89 5.18 5.24 -9.82
N GLU A 90 5.22 3.91 -9.73
CA GLU A 90 4.88 3.05 -10.86
C GLU A 90 3.39 2.69 -10.87
N SER A 91 2.86 2.29 -9.72
CA SER A 91 1.47 1.85 -9.58
C SER A 91 0.96 2.11 -8.17
N ALA A 92 -0.37 2.22 -8.05
CA ALA A 92 -1.07 2.31 -6.77
C ALA A 92 -2.34 1.46 -6.84
N TYR A 93 -2.42 0.46 -5.99
CA TYR A 93 -3.52 -0.51 -5.95
C TYR A 93 -3.78 -0.95 -4.51
N SER A 94 -4.92 -1.59 -4.28
CA SER A 94 -5.28 -2.19 -3.00
C SER A 94 -5.58 -3.69 -3.15
N PHE A 95 -5.41 -4.41 -2.04
CA PHE A 95 -5.96 -5.74 -1.86
C PHE A 95 -6.90 -5.74 -0.66
N VAL A 96 -8.10 -6.30 -0.86
CA VAL A 96 -9.06 -6.58 0.21
C VAL A 96 -9.19 -8.09 0.31
N ARG A 97 -8.80 -8.63 1.47
CA ARG A 97 -8.71 -10.07 1.72
C ARG A 97 -9.69 -10.44 2.83
N TYR A 98 -10.43 -11.53 2.61
CA TYR A 98 -11.36 -12.07 3.59
C TYR A 98 -10.79 -13.31 4.29
N LYS A 99 -11.36 -13.64 5.45
CA LYS A 99 -10.98 -14.84 6.20
C LYS A 99 -11.13 -16.08 5.30
N GLY A 100 -10.11 -16.93 5.31
CA GLY A 100 -10.07 -18.13 4.46
C GLY A 100 -9.47 -17.89 3.07
N CYS A 101 -8.93 -16.70 2.80
CA CYS A 101 -8.23 -16.46 1.56
C CYS A 101 -6.96 -17.33 1.42
N PRO A 102 -6.57 -17.71 0.18
CA PRO A 102 -5.28 -18.34 -0.08
C PRO A 102 -4.11 -17.51 0.48
N PRO A 103 -2.97 -18.16 0.79
CA PRO A 103 -1.78 -17.45 1.22
C PRO A 103 -1.32 -16.44 0.15
N PHE A 104 -0.63 -15.41 0.62
CA PHE A 104 0.11 -14.48 -0.21
C PHE A 104 1.55 -14.53 0.29
N GLU A 105 2.39 -15.23 -0.45
CA GLU A 105 3.81 -15.38 -0.14
C GLU A 105 4.58 -14.49 -1.13
N MET A 106 4.99 -13.30 -0.66
CA MET A 106 5.93 -12.44 -1.40
C MET A 106 7.34 -13.00 -1.35
#